data_AF-A0A151AHA7-F1
#
_entry.id   AF-A0A151AHA7-F1
#
_cell.length_a   1.000
_cell.length_b   1.000
_cell.length_c   1.000
_cell.angle_alpha   90.00
_cell.angle_beta   90.00
_cell.angle_gamma   90.00
#
_symmetry.space_group_name_H-M   'P 1'
#
loop_
_entity.id
_entity.type
_entity.pdbx_description
1 polymer ?
#
loop_
_entity_poly.entity_id
_entity_poly.type
_entity_poly.pdbx_seq_one_letter_code
_entity_poly.pdbx_strand_id
1 'polypeptide(L)'
;MIREAREDEFDAVMRVVEGALLEVDPETVRGAIAAGDALVAVNRSHVRGALVLDGARIEAIAVVRTHRGRGIGSALVGRAAERGPLSADFRPAIRPFYESLGFEIEREDGREKRYRGRLSGPR
;
A
#
# COMPACT_ATOMS: atom_id res chain seq x y z
N MET A 1 -2.16 -14.97 -3.35
CA MET A 1 -3.34 -14.75 -2.47
C MET A 1 -3.13 -13.43 -1.75
N ILE A 2 -4.20 -12.66 -1.52
CA ILE A 2 -4.16 -11.44 -0.70
C ILE A 2 -4.99 -11.66 0.55
N ARG A 3 -4.43 -11.30 1.70
CA ARG A 3 -5.09 -11.41 3.01
C ARG A 3 -4.48 -10.40 3.99
N GLU A 4 -5.09 -10.28 5.15
CA GLU A 4 -4.50 -9.57 6.29
C GLU A 4 -3.17 -10.19 6.68
N ALA A 5 -2.22 -9.34 7.02
CA ALA A 5 -0.94 -9.70 7.60
C ALA A 5 -1.15 -10.32 8.99
N ARG A 6 -0.31 -11.28 9.34
CA ARG A 6 -0.29 -11.87 10.68
C ARG A 6 0.79 -11.21 11.53
N GLU A 7 0.66 -11.28 12.85
CA GLU A 7 1.62 -10.69 13.79
C GLU A 7 3.05 -11.23 13.59
N ASP A 8 3.19 -12.51 13.26
CA ASP A 8 4.47 -13.17 12.98
C ASP A 8 5.07 -12.79 11.60
N GLU A 9 4.34 -12.04 10.78
CA GLU A 9 4.80 -11.57 9.47
C GLU A 9 5.34 -10.13 9.48
N PHE A 10 5.41 -9.49 10.65
CA PHE A 10 5.93 -8.14 10.80
C PHE A 10 7.28 -7.95 10.08
N ASP A 11 8.26 -8.82 10.35
CA ASP A 11 9.59 -8.71 9.75
C ASP A 11 9.55 -8.90 8.22
N ALA A 12 8.65 -9.75 7.73
CA ALA A 12 8.46 -9.96 6.30
C ALA A 12 7.83 -8.74 5.61
N VAL A 13 6.89 -8.06 6.28
CA VAL A 13 6.30 -6.81 5.82
C VAL A 13 7.36 -5.71 5.79
N MET A 14 8.10 -5.49 6.89
CA MET A 14 9.16 -4.49 6.97
C MET A 14 10.20 -4.68 5.88
N ARG A 15 10.64 -5.91 5.65
CA ARG A 15 11.60 -6.23 4.57
C ARG A 15 11.12 -5.80 3.18
N VAL A 16 9.82 -5.89 2.91
CA VAL A 16 9.24 -5.48 1.62
C VAL A 16 9.15 -3.96 1.52
N VAL A 17 8.74 -3.29 2.60
CA VAL A 17 8.62 -1.82 2.69
C VAL A 17 10.00 -1.15 2.57
N GLU A 18 10.97 -1.59 3.38
CA GLU A 18 12.35 -1.12 3.34
C GLU A 18 13.00 -1.41 1.98
N GLY A 19 12.73 -2.59 1.41
CA GLY A 19 13.20 -2.96 0.07
C GLY A 19 12.62 -2.10 -1.06
N ALA A 20 11.55 -1.36 -0.80
CA ALA A 20 11.00 -0.35 -1.70
C ALA A 20 11.51 1.07 -1.42
N LEU A 21 12.42 1.24 -0.44
CA LEU A 21 12.94 2.52 0.03
C LEU A 21 11.82 3.46 0.51
N LEU A 22 10.79 2.89 1.15
CA LEU A 22 9.76 3.65 1.82
C LEU A 22 10.16 3.84 3.28
N GLU A 23 10.01 5.07 3.77
CA GLU A 23 10.16 5.40 5.17
C GLU A 23 8.79 5.30 5.82
N VAL A 24 8.61 4.32 6.70
CA VAL A 24 7.39 4.12 7.47
C VAL A 24 7.82 3.75 8.88
N ASP A 25 7.15 4.33 9.86
CA ASP A 25 7.42 4.04 11.26
C ASP A 25 7.06 2.57 11.59
N PRO A 26 7.98 1.80 12.20
CA PRO A 26 7.72 0.41 12.56
C PRO A 26 6.52 0.22 13.50
N GLU A 27 6.23 1.18 14.39
CA GLU A 27 5.08 1.11 15.29
C GLU A 27 3.77 1.28 14.51
N THR A 28 3.74 2.15 13.51
CA THR A 28 2.61 2.25 12.56
C THR A 28 2.33 0.91 11.88
N VAL A 29 3.37 0.20 11.43
CA VAL A 29 3.20 -1.13 10.80
C VAL A 29 2.68 -2.15 11.81
N ARG A 30 3.20 -2.18 13.04
CA ARG A 30 2.70 -3.09 14.09
C ARG A 30 1.24 -2.80 14.43
N GLY A 31 0.89 -1.54 14.62
CA GLY A 31 -0.47 -1.11 14.90
C GLY A 31 -1.43 -1.52 13.79
N ALA A 32 -1.06 -1.30 12.54
CA ALA A 32 -1.86 -1.71 11.39
C ALA A 32 -2.03 -3.24 11.31
N ILE A 33 -0.99 -4.04 11.60
CA ILE A 33 -1.13 -5.50 11.65
C ILE A 33 -2.11 -5.92 12.75
N ALA A 34 -1.98 -5.35 13.95
CA ALA A 34 -2.86 -5.67 15.08
C ALA A 34 -4.33 -5.25 14.83
N ALA A 35 -4.54 -4.17 14.09
CA ALA A 35 -5.87 -3.68 13.72
C ALA A 35 -6.49 -4.42 12.50
N GLY A 36 -5.72 -5.26 11.80
CA GLY A 36 -6.16 -5.91 10.55
C GLY A 36 -6.09 -4.99 9.31
N ASP A 37 -5.38 -3.87 9.43
CA ASP A 37 -5.21 -2.80 8.44
C ASP A 37 -3.95 -2.95 7.58
N ALA A 38 -3.18 -4.02 7.79
CA ALA A 38 -2.09 -4.43 6.91
C ALA A 38 -2.50 -5.62 6.03
N LEU A 39 -2.33 -5.49 4.72
CA LEU A 39 -2.56 -6.56 3.74
C LEU A 39 -1.25 -7.07 3.16
N VAL A 40 -1.15 -8.37 2.95
CA VAL A 40 -0.01 -9.04 2.31
C VAL A 40 -0.44 -9.81 1.07
N ALA A 41 0.40 -9.73 0.04
CA ALA A 41 0.34 -10.60 -1.12
C ALA A 41 1.30 -11.77 -0.93
N VAL A 42 0.75 -12.96 -0.69
CA VAL A 42 1.52 -14.18 -0.40
C VAL A 42 1.55 -15.11 -1.60
N ASN A 43 2.75 -15.65 -1.88
CA ASN A 43 2.98 -16.70 -2.86
C ASN A 43 3.95 -17.74 -2.28
N ARG A 44 3.55 -19.03 -2.26
CA ARG A 44 4.34 -20.14 -1.70
C ARG A 44 4.92 -19.80 -0.31
N SER A 45 4.06 -19.29 0.58
CA SER A 45 4.42 -18.87 1.95
C SER A 45 5.37 -17.67 2.06
N HIS A 46 5.69 -16.99 0.95
CA HIS A 46 6.49 -15.77 0.98
C HIS A 46 5.63 -14.53 0.73
N VAL A 47 5.79 -13.52 1.59
CA VAL A 47 5.28 -12.17 1.35
C VAL A 47 6.04 -11.57 0.16
N ARG A 48 5.31 -11.18 -0.88
CA ARG A 48 5.83 -10.55 -2.11
C ARG A 48 5.39 -9.10 -2.26
N GLY A 49 4.36 -8.70 -1.54
CA GLY A 49 3.90 -7.33 -1.46
C GLY A 49 3.20 -7.09 -0.16
N ALA A 50 3.20 -5.84 0.28
CA ALA A 50 2.51 -5.38 1.48
C ALA A 50 1.82 -4.05 1.19
N LEU A 51 0.68 -3.84 1.82
CA LEU A 51 -0.04 -2.58 1.88
C LEU A 51 -0.37 -2.32 3.35
N VAL A 52 -0.07 -1.13 3.84
CA VAL A 52 -0.31 -0.70 5.22
C VAL A 52 -1.24 0.50 5.19
N LEU A 53 -2.35 0.42 5.92
CA LEU A 53 -3.28 1.52 6.10
C LEU A 53 -3.06 2.21 7.45
N ASP A 54 -3.30 3.51 7.46
CA ASP A 54 -3.57 4.33 8.64
C ASP A 54 -4.97 4.94 8.45
N GLY A 55 -5.98 4.29 9.04
CA GLY A 55 -7.38 4.54 8.72
C GLY A 55 -7.67 4.30 7.24
N ALA A 56 -8.09 5.37 6.52
CA ALA A 56 -8.35 5.32 5.08
C ALA A 56 -7.11 5.65 4.23
N ARG A 57 -5.98 6.01 4.83
CA ARG A 57 -4.78 6.41 4.10
C ARG A 57 -3.88 5.20 3.88
N ILE A 58 -3.43 5.00 2.64
CA ILE A 58 -2.34 4.09 2.32
C ILE A 58 -1.06 4.76 2.78
N GLU A 59 -0.55 4.32 3.93
CA GLU A 59 0.72 4.77 4.47
C GLU A 59 1.89 4.12 3.72
N ALA A 60 1.73 2.84 3.34
CA ALA A 60 2.73 2.12 2.59
C ALA A 60 2.09 1.20 1.55
N ILE A 61 2.68 1.15 0.36
CA ILE A 61 2.45 0.05 -0.58
C ILE A 61 3.76 -0.33 -1.27
N ALA A 62 4.14 -1.59 -1.12
CA ALA A 62 5.40 -2.08 -1.64
C ALA A 62 5.25 -3.47 -2.25
N VAL A 63 5.98 -3.71 -3.33
CA VAL A 63 6.09 -5.02 -3.99
C VAL A 63 7.56 -5.27 -4.28
N VAL A 64 8.03 -6.47 -3.95
CA VAL A 64 9.42 -6.88 -4.19
C VAL A 64 9.76 -6.71 -5.67
N ARG A 65 10.95 -6.15 -5.95
CA ARG A 65 11.34 -5.67 -7.29
C ARG A 65 11.14 -6.72 -8.40
N THR A 66 11.50 -7.98 -8.14
CA THR A 66 11.39 -9.10 -9.09
C THR A 66 9.95 -9.50 -9.44
N HIS A 67 8.96 -8.98 -8.72
CA HIS A 67 7.54 -9.31 -8.89
C HIS A 67 6.68 -8.08 -9.26
N ARG A 68 7.31 -6.95 -9.57
CA ARG A 68 6.61 -5.78 -10.13
C ARG A 68 6.09 -6.07 -11.54
N GLY A 69 5.10 -5.30 -11.99
CA GLY A 69 4.46 -5.48 -13.30
C GLY A 69 3.54 -6.70 -13.40
N ARG A 70 3.24 -7.38 -12.28
CA ARG A 70 2.38 -8.57 -12.21
C ARG A 70 1.01 -8.30 -11.59
N GLY A 71 0.61 -7.03 -11.48
CA GLY A 71 -0.68 -6.63 -10.88
C GLY A 71 -0.78 -6.79 -9.36
N ILE A 72 0.29 -7.14 -8.64
CA ILE A 72 0.26 -7.35 -7.17
C ILE A 72 -0.18 -6.07 -6.43
N GLY A 73 0.40 -4.92 -6.79
CA GLY A 73 0.05 -3.64 -6.17
C GLY A 73 -1.42 -3.29 -6.41
N SER A 74 -1.89 -3.44 -7.65
CA SER A 74 -3.29 -3.20 -8.02
C SER A 74 -4.25 -4.09 -7.24
N ALA A 75 -3.91 -5.37 -7.07
CA ALA A 75 -4.72 -6.31 -6.33
C ALA A 75 -4.73 -6.00 -4.81
N LEU A 76 -3.61 -5.53 -4.25
CA LEU A 76 -3.55 -5.05 -2.85
C LEU A 76 -4.48 -3.86 -2.64
N VAL A 77 -4.39 -2.85 -3.51
CA VAL A 77 -5.25 -1.66 -3.44
C VAL A 77 -6.71 -2.02 -3.64
N GLY A 78 -7.02 -2.89 -4.61
CA GLY A 78 -8.39 -3.37 -4.84
C GLY A 78 -8.98 -4.03 -3.59
N ARG A 79 -8.22 -4.92 -2.93
CA ARG A 79 -8.67 -5.57 -1.70
C ARG A 79 -8.85 -4.60 -0.54
N ALA A 80 -8.01 -3.56 -0.45
CA ALA A 80 -8.19 -2.50 0.53
C ALA A 80 -9.44 -1.64 0.21
N ALA A 81 -9.68 -1.33 -1.07
CA ALA A 81 -10.79 -0.49 -1.50
C ALA A 81 -12.15 -1.15 -1.27
N GLU A 82 -12.23 -2.48 -1.33
CA GLU A 82 -13.43 -3.24 -0.93
C GLU A 82 -13.88 -2.95 0.52
N ARG A 83 -12.98 -2.49 1.38
CA ARG A 83 -13.27 -2.18 2.78
C ARG A 83 -13.79 -0.75 2.98
N GLY A 84 -13.60 0.12 1.99
CA GLY A 84 -13.96 1.52 2.10
C GLY A 84 -13.13 2.44 1.19
N PRO A 85 -13.35 3.76 1.29
CA PRO A 85 -12.58 4.73 0.52
C PRO A 85 -11.11 4.71 0.92
N LEU A 86 -10.24 5.02 -0.05
CA LEU A 86 -8.80 5.09 0.15
C LEU A 86 -8.25 6.47 -0.23
N SER A 87 -7.19 6.89 0.45
CA SER A 87 -6.35 8.00 0.04
C SER A 87 -4.88 7.60 0.05
N ALA A 88 -4.04 8.28 -0.73
CA ALA A 88 -2.60 8.03 -0.74
C ALA A 88 -1.84 9.29 -1.12
N ASP A 89 -0.71 9.53 -0.45
CA ASP A 89 0.22 10.59 -0.82
C ASP A 89 1.46 9.99 -1.50
N PHE A 90 1.81 10.47 -2.69
CA PHE A 90 2.83 9.84 -3.49
C PHE A 90 3.65 10.80 -4.36
N ARG A 91 4.81 10.30 -4.81
CA ARG A 91 5.70 11.01 -5.72
C ARG A 91 5.19 10.94 -7.17
N PRO A 92 5.47 11.96 -8.00
CA PRO A 92 5.06 12.04 -9.41
C PRO A 92 5.35 10.77 -10.23
N ALA A 93 6.47 10.10 -9.95
CA ALA A 93 6.92 8.91 -10.68
C ALA A 93 5.94 7.73 -10.61
N ILE A 94 5.10 7.66 -9.56
CA ILE A 94 4.12 6.57 -9.39
C ILE A 94 2.69 7.02 -9.64
N ARG A 95 2.48 8.23 -10.17
CA ARG A 95 1.16 8.73 -10.57
C ARG A 95 0.43 7.78 -11.55
N PRO A 96 1.07 7.25 -12.62
CA PRO A 96 0.38 6.36 -13.57
C PRO A 96 -0.19 5.09 -12.91
N PHE A 97 0.42 4.62 -11.83
CA PHE A 97 -0.09 3.47 -11.07
C PHE A 97 -1.43 3.81 -10.41
N TYR A 98 -1.51 4.92 -9.67
CA TYR A 98 -2.76 5.35 -9.03
C TYR A 98 -3.84 5.75 -10.04
N GLU A 99 -3.47 6.40 -11.16
CA GLU A 99 -4.41 6.73 -12.24
C GLU A 99 -5.04 5.47 -12.83
N SER A 100 -4.23 4.42 -13.05
CA SER A 100 -4.74 3.15 -13.60
C SER A 100 -5.75 2.45 -12.70
N LEU A 101 -5.78 2.79 -11.42
CA LEU A 101 -6.70 2.27 -10.41
C LEU A 101 -7.96 3.14 -10.25
N GLY A 102 -8.06 4.26 -10.97
CA GLY A 102 -9.19 5.17 -10.88
C GLY A 102 -9.13 6.15 -9.71
N PHE A 103 -7.95 6.39 -9.13
CA PHE A 103 -7.79 7.46 -8.14
C PHE A 103 -8.00 8.82 -8.81
N GLU A 104 -8.77 9.69 -8.15
CA GLU A 104 -8.80 11.12 -8.42
C GLU A 104 -7.54 11.73 -7.83
N ILE A 105 -6.72 12.40 -8.64
CA ILE A 105 -5.38 12.84 -8.25
C ILE A 105 -5.26 14.35 -8.32
N GLU A 106 -4.86 14.95 -7.21
CA GLU A 106 -4.59 16.37 -7.05
C GLU A 106 -3.12 16.59 -6.69
N ARG A 107 -2.55 17.72 -7.11
CA ARG A 107 -1.22 18.12 -6.63
C ARG A 107 -1.38 18.73 -5.25
N GLU A 108 -0.51 18.35 -4.31
CA GLU A 108 -0.43 19.07 -3.05
C GLU A 108 0.33 20.39 -3.27
N ASP A 109 -0.24 21.48 -2.74
CA ASP A 109 0.42 22.77 -2.68
C ASP A 109 1.50 22.73 -1.59
N GLY A 110 2.75 22.55 -2.00
CA GLY A 110 3.89 22.42 -1.11
C GLY A 110 5.24 22.57 -1.84
N ARG A 111 6.32 22.69 -1.06
CA ARG A 111 7.69 22.78 -1.63
C ARG A 111 8.14 21.47 -2.26
N GLU A 112 7.66 20.34 -1.77
CA GLU A 112 7.85 19.03 -2.36
C GLU A 112 6.76 18.73 -3.39
N LYS A 113 7.14 18.26 -4.57
CA LYS A 113 6.19 17.82 -5.60
C LYS A 113 5.55 16.50 -5.16
N ARG A 114 4.49 16.54 -4.35
CA ARG A 114 3.68 15.38 -3.97
C ARG A 114 2.28 15.48 -4.58
N TYR A 115 1.69 14.32 -4.80
CA TYR A 115 0.31 14.18 -5.25
C TYR A 115 -0.49 13.49 -4.16
N ARG A 116 -1.74 13.91 -4.00
CA ARG A 116 -2.75 13.19 -3.22
C ARG A 116 -3.73 12.52 -4.17
N GLY A 117 -3.88 11.21 -4.02
CA GLY A 117 -4.90 10.44 -4.70
C GLY A 117 -6.04 10.08 -3.75
N ARG A 118 -7.28 10.06 -4.25
CA ARG A 118 -8.46 9.55 -3.55
C ARG A 118 -9.19 8.54 -4.42
N LEU A 119 -9.55 7.40 -3.84
CA LEU A 119 -10.39 6.40 -4.45
C LEU A 119 -11.66 6.29 -3.61
N SER A 120 -12.80 6.63 -4.21
CA SER A 120 -14.10 6.33 -3.61
C SER A 120 -14.24 4.81 -3.55
N GLY A 121 -14.62 4.26 -2.39
CA GLY A 121 -14.86 2.82 -2.25
C GLY A 121 -15.91 2.32 -3.28
N PRO A 122 -16.06 1.01 -3.47
CA PRO A 122 -17.07 0.49 -4.38
C PRO A 122 -18.43 1.09 -4.01
N ARG A 123 -19.08 1.71 -5.00
CA ARG A 123 -20.48 2.16 -4.88
C ARG A 123 -21.41 0.97 -4.72
#